data_AF-A0A847CIA3-F1
#
_entry.id   AF-A0A847CIA3-F1
#
_cell.length_a   1.000
_cell.length_b   1.000
_cell.length_c   1.000
_cell.angle_alpha   90.00
_cell.angle_beta   90.00
_cell.angle_gamma   90.00
#
_symmetry.space_group_name_H-M   'P 1'
#
loop_
_entity.id
_entity.type
_entity.pdbx_description
1 polymer ?
#
loop_
_entity_poly.entity_id
_entity_poly.type
_entity_poly.pdbx_seq_one_letter_code
_entity_poly.pdbx_strand_id
1 'polypeptide(L)'
;MNKVFKRLLTFFIGIPLVLLLVFFNFGNHLFLNIIISIFSLLAANEFYNMLSTKSELYPKVLILIETVSLPILSYLFIVLRISQNVTSWVFTFEVIILMAIECFFAKDFKNSITKIAMS
;
A
#
# COMPACT_ATOMS: atom_id res chain seq x y z
N MET A 1 -1.32 9.09 31.70
CA MET A 1 -1.51 7.67 31.30
C MET A 1 -0.15 6.99 31.16
N ASN A 2 0.04 5.85 31.82
CA ASN A 2 1.29 5.10 31.76
C ASN A 2 1.53 4.56 30.33
N LYS A 3 2.75 4.73 29.79
CA LYS A 3 3.11 4.39 28.40
C LYS A 3 2.92 2.89 28.11
N VAL A 4 3.10 2.06 29.14
CA VAL A 4 2.89 0.61 29.09
C VAL A 4 1.42 0.26 28.89
N PHE A 5 0.51 0.92 29.62
CA PHE A 5 -0.92 0.66 29.55
C PHE A 5 -1.51 0.98 28.17
N LYS A 6 -1.06 2.09 27.54
CA LYS A 6 -1.44 2.42 26.15
C LYS A 6 -1.05 1.31 25.18
N ARG A 7 0.20 0.83 25.25
CA ARG A 7 0.69 -0.25 24.38
C ARG A 7 -0.09 -1.55 24.60
N LEU A 8 -0.38 -1.89 25.85
CA LEU A 8 -1.15 -3.09 26.20
C LEU A 8 -2.55 -3.04 25.57
N LEU A 9 -3.26 -1.91 25.71
CA LEU A 9 -4.58 -1.74 25.08
C LEU A 9 -4.51 -1.85 23.55
N THR A 10 -3.51 -1.25 22.90
CA THR A 10 -3.37 -1.34 21.44
C THR A 10 -3.19 -2.78 20.97
N PHE A 11 -2.36 -3.58 21.66
CA PHE A 11 -2.14 -4.98 21.29
C PHE A 11 -3.34 -5.89 21.61
N PHE A 12 -3.91 -5.77 22.81
CA PHE A 12 -4.97 -6.68 23.26
C PHE A 12 -6.37 -6.31 22.78
N ILE A 13 -6.62 -5.04 22.44
CA ILE A 13 -7.92 -4.58 21.95
C ILE A 13 -7.84 -4.22 20.48
N GLY A 14 -6.82 -3.46 20.08
CA GLY A 14 -6.70 -2.99 18.70
C GLY A 14 -6.59 -4.13 17.68
N ILE A 15 -5.68 -5.09 17.91
CA ILE A 15 -5.46 -6.21 16.98
C ILE A 15 -6.72 -7.09 16.87
N PRO A 16 -7.33 -7.58 17.97
CA PRO A 16 -8.56 -8.38 17.86
C PRO A 16 -9.71 -7.61 17.22
N LEU A 17 -9.83 -6.30 17.47
CA LEU A 17 -10.89 -5.49 16.88
C LEU A 17 -10.75 -5.38 15.35
N VAL A 18 -9.53 -5.24 14.82
CA VAL A 18 -9.30 -5.27 13.37
C VAL A 18 -9.61 -6.66 12.79
N LEU A 19 -9.23 -7.74 13.49
CA LEU A 19 -9.54 -9.11 13.05
C LEU A 19 -11.06 -9.38 13.06
N LEU A 20 -11.80 -8.81 14.00
CA LEU A 20 -13.26 -8.95 14.06
C LEU A 20 -13.96 -8.32 12.84
N LEU A 21 -13.38 -7.29 12.22
CA LEU A 21 -13.93 -6.68 11.00
C LEU A 21 -13.95 -7.67 9.82
N VAL A 22 -13.08 -8.68 9.81
CA VAL A 22 -13.07 -9.72 8.77
C VAL A 22 -14.35 -10.55 8.82
N PHE A 23 -14.97 -10.74 10.00
CA PHE A 23 -16.23 -11.48 10.10
C PHE A 23 -17.45 -10.68 9.59
N PHE A 24 -17.29 -9.38 9.35
CA PHE A 24 -18.34 -8.54 8.81
C PHE A 24 -18.35 -8.62 7.27
N ASN A 25 -19.12 -9.56 6.72
CA ASN A 25 -19.21 -9.81 5.27
C ASN A 25 -20.26 -8.94 4.55
N PHE A 26 -20.36 -7.66 4.92
CA PHE A 26 -21.23 -6.75 4.17
C PHE A 26 -20.55 -6.35 2.85
N GLY A 27 -21.18 -6.68 1.72
CA GLY A 27 -20.70 -6.31 0.38
C GLY A 27 -19.33 -6.87 0.03
N ASN A 28 -19.05 -8.15 0.31
CA ASN A 28 -17.72 -8.77 0.12
C ASN A 28 -16.61 -8.05 0.90
N HIS A 29 -16.87 -7.74 2.17
CA HIS A 29 -15.95 -7.02 3.06
C HIS A 29 -15.58 -5.61 2.55
N LEU A 30 -16.56 -4.87 2.03
CA LEU A 30 -16.36 -3.51 1.50
C LEU A 30 -15.74 -2.57 2.56
N PHE A 31 -16.28 -2.58 3.78
CA PHE A 31 -15.77 -1.75 4.88
C PHE A 31 -14.31 -2.06 5.22
N LEU A 32 -13.96 -3.34 5.23
CA LEU A 32 -12.59 -3.77 5.48
C LEU A 32 -11.65 -3.26 4.37
N ASN A 33 -12.05 -3.35 3.10
CA ASN A 33 -11.25 -2.86 1.98
C ASN A 33 -11.06 -1.34 2.01
N ILE A 34 -12.10 -0.57 2.36
CA ILE A 34 -11.96 0.89 2.53
C ILE A 34 -10.93 1.21 3.63
N ILE A 35 -11.03 0.52 4.77
CA ILE A 35 -10.11 0.70 5.89
C ILE A 35 -8.68 0.36 5.44
N ILE A 36 -8.49 -0.78 4.78
CA ILE A 36 -7.19 -1.19 4.24
C ILE A 36 -6.64 -0.12 3.29
N SER A 37 -7.41 0.36 2.31
CA SER A 37 -6.97 1.38 1.36
C SER A 37 -6.55 2.68 2.06
N ILE A 38 -7.31 3.15 3.04
CA ILE A 38 -6.98 4.37 3.80
C ILE A 38 -5.69 4.18 4.60
N PHE A 39 -5.57 3.08 5.34
CA PHE A 39 -4.37 2.82 6.14
C PHE A 39 -3.14 2.53 5.28
N SER A 40 -3.29 1.91 4.10
CA SER A 40 -2.23 1.77 3.11
C SER A 40 -1.76 3.13 2.60
N LEU A 41 -2.67 4.07 2.31
CA LEU A 41 -2.30 5.43 1.89
C LEU A 41 -1.54 6.17 3.01
N LEU A 42 -2.02 6.08 4.25
CA LEU A 42 -1.36 6.71 5.39
C LEU A 42 0.03 6.11 5.64
N ALA A 43 0.14 4.78 5.61
CA ALA A 43 1.40 4.06 5.78
C ALA A 43 2.39 4.41 4.67
N ALA A 44 1.95 4.42 3.40
CA ALA A 44 2.77 4.81 2.26
C ALA A 44 3.25 6.26 2.37
N ASN A 45 2.37 7.18 2.78
CA ASN A 45 2.73 8.58 2.98
C ASN A 45 3.77 8.77 4.10
N GLU A 46 3.63 8.06 5.21
CA GLU A 46 4.59 8.11 6.31
C GLU A 46 5.93 7.47 5.90
N PHE A 47 5.89 6.30 5.26
CA PHE A 47 7.07 5.59 4.78
C PHE A 47 7.83 6.42 3.72
N TYR A 48 7.12 7.04 2.79
CA TYR A 48 7.69 7.97 1.81
C TYR A 48 8.41 9.13 2.50
N ASN A 49 7.79 9.76 3.50
CA ASN A 49 8.42 10.87 4.22
C ASN A 49 9.65 10.43 5.02
N MET A 50 9.69 9.19 5.52
CA MET A 50 10.89 8.65 6.17
C MET A 50 12.01 8.44 5.16
N LEU A 51 11.71 7.91 3.98
CA LEU A 51 12.70 7.59 2.96
C LEU A 51 13.16 8.80 2.14
N SER A 52 12.30 9.79 1.92
CA SER A 52 12.63 11.00 1.17
C SER A 52 13.74 11.83 1.82
N THR A 53 13.99 11.62 3.11
CA THR A 53 15.12 12.24 3.83
C THR A 53 16.47 11.60 3.52
N LYS A 54 16.50 10.38 2.98
CA LYS A 54 17.71 9.57 2.78
C LYS A 54 18.07 9.37 1.31
N SER A 55 17.11 9.45 0.40
CA SER A 55 17.31 9.18 -1.01
C SER A 55 16.36 10.00 -1.89
N GLU A 56 16.77 10.24 -3.14
CA GLU A 56 15.84 10.66 -4.16
C GLU A 56 14.82 9.53 -4.41
N LEU A 57 13.54 9.86 -4.46
CA LEU A 57 12.44 8.91 -4.71
C LEU A 57 11.63 9.34 -5.93
N TYR A 58 10.75 8.46 -6.39
CA TYR A 58 9.73 8.80 -7.37
C TYR A 58 8.79 9.90 -6.85
N PRO A 59 8.04 10.58 -7.73
CA PRO A 59 7.04 11.56 -7.33
C PRO A 59 6.08 10.95 -6.30
N LYS A 60 5.88 11.64 -5.18
CA LYS A 60 5.06 11.17 -4.06
C LYS A 60 3.65 10.75 -4.49
N VAL A 61 3.03 11.53 -5.37
CA VAL A 61 1.68 11.26 -5.90
C VAL A 61 1.64 9.91 -6.60
N LEU A 62 2.69 9.56 -7.34
CA LEU A 62 2.76 8.30 -8.06
C LEU A 62 2.79 7.11 -7.11
N ILE A 63 3.69 7.13 -6.11
CA ILE A 63 3.81 6.04 -5.13
C ILE A 63 2.50 5.86 -4.35
N LEU A 64 1.84 6.95 -3.97
CA LEU A 64 0.55 6.88 -3.27
C LEU A 64 -0.55 6.28 -4.14
N ILE A 65 -0.59 6.61 -5.43
CA ILE A 65 -1.57 6.04 -6.37
C ILE A 65 -1.33 4.54 -6.52
N GLU A 66 -0.09 4.12 -6.78
CA GLU A 66 0.23 2.70 -6.95
C GLU A 66 -0.03 1.88 -5.68
N THR A 67 0.30 2.43 -4.51
CA THR A 67 0.06 1.71 -3.25
C THR A 67 -1.43 1.49 -2.97
N VAL A 68 -2.29 2.40 -3.45
CA VAL A 68 -3.74 2.35 -3.22
C VAL A 68 -4.49 1.65 -4.36
N SER A 69 -3.95 1.65 -5.58
CA SER A 69 -4.55 0.91 -6.70
C SER A 69 -4.62 -0.58 -6.41
N LEU A 70 -3.58 -1.17 -5.78
CA LEU A 70 -3.55 -2.59 -5.48
C LEU A 70 -4.72 -3.09 -4.61
N PRO A 71 -5.02 -2.50 -3.43
CA PRO A 71 -6.18 -2.91 -2.64
C PRO A 71 -7.52 -2.61 -3.33
N ILE A 72 -7.64 -1.50 -4.08
CA ILE A 72 -8.86 -1.16 -4.81
C ILE A 72 -9.13 -2.18 -5.93
N LEU A 73 -8.12 -2.50 -6.73
CA LEU A 73 -8.22 -3.49 -7.81
C LEU A 73 -8.48 -4.88 -7.26
N SER A 74 -7.84 -5.25 -6.15
CA SER A 74 -8.09 -6.51 -5.47
C SER A 74 -9.55 -6.63 -5.02
N TYR A 75 -10.14 -5.56 -4.48
CA TYR A 75 -11.56 -5.54 -4.15
C TYR A 75 -12.46 -5.67 -5.40
N LEU A 76 -12.15 -4.95 -6.49
CA LEU A 76 -12.88 -5.07 -7.74
C LEU A 76 -12.83 -6.51 -8.29
N PHE A 77 -11.69 -7.19 -8.19
CA PHE A 77 -11.56 -8.58 -8.62
C PHE A 77 -12.40 -9.53 -7.79
N ILE A 78 -12.50 -9.31 -6.48
CA ILE A 78 -13.40 -10.07 -5.60
C ILE A 78 -14.86 -9.86 -6.02
N VAL A 79 -15.28 -8.61 -6.27
CA VAL A 79 -16.65 -8.28 -6.69
C VAL A 79 -16.98 -8.88 -8.05
N LEU A 80 -16.04 -8.84 -9.00
CA LEU A 80 -16.18 -9.38 -10.35
C LEU A 80 -15.95 -10.90 -10.44
N ARG A 81 -15.62 -11.57 -9.33
CA ARG A 81 -15.27 -13.00 -9.26
C ARG A 81 -14.13 -13.41 -10.20
N ILE A 82 -13.17 -12.50 -10.37
CA ILE A 82 -11.96 -12.73 -11.16
C ILE A 82 -10.98 -13.56 -10.31
N SER A 83 -10.20 -14.43 -10.97
CA SER A 83 -9.20 -15.25 -10.30
C SER A 83 -8.17 -14.38 -9.55
N GLN A 84 -7.85 -14.77 -8.31
CA GLN A 84 -6.86 -14.10 -7.47
C GLN A 84 -5.46 -14.06 -8.11
N ASN A 85 -5.18 -14.93 -9.07
CA ASN A 85 -3.92 -14.90 -9.83
C ASN A 85 -3.72 -13.55 -10.55
N VAL A 86 -4.80 -12.85 -10.90
CA VAL A 86 -4.74 -11.54 -11.57
C VAL A 86 -4.12 -10.46 -10.67
N THR A 87 -4.22 -10.58 -9.34
CA THR A 87 -3.56 -9.65 -8.41
C THR A 87 -2.04 -9.65 -8.55
N SER A 88 -1.43 -10.82 -8.81
CA SER A 88 0.02 -10.91 -9.04
C SER A 88 0.43 -10.22 -10.35
N TRP A 89 -0.43 -10.29 -11.37
CA TRP A 89 -0.21 -9.58 -12.64
C TRP A 89 -0.34 -8.07 -12.48
N VAL A 90 -1.29 -7.60 -11.68
CA VAL A 90 -1.43 -6.17 -11.35
C VAL A 90 -0.20 -5.65 -10.63
N PHE A 91 0.28 -6.36 -9.61
CA PHE A 91 1.51 -5.97 -8.91
C PHE A 91 2.71 -5.90 -9.85
N THR A 92 2.86 -6.90 -10.74
CA THR A 92 3.92 -6.90 -11.75
C THR A 92 3.80 -5.69 -12.69
N PHE A 93 2.57 -5.33 -13.06
CA PHE A 93 2.29 -4.19 -13.92
C PHE A 93 2.63 -2.85 -13.25
N GLU A 94 2.34 -2.68 -11.96
CA GLU A 94 2.75 -1.50 -11.18
C GLU A 94 4.28 -1.34 -11.17
N VAL A 95 5.02 -2.43 -10.92
CA VAL A 95 6.49 -2.39 -10.98
C VAL A 95 6.99 -2.04 -12.39
N ILE A 96 6.35 -2.54 -13.44
CA ILE A 96 6.69 -2.18 -14.83
C ILE A 96 6.45 -0.69 -15.09
N ILE A 97 5.39 -0.09 -14.54
CA ILE A 97 5.12 1.35 -14.68
C ILE A 97 6.24 2.17 -14.04
N LEU A 98 6.67 1.83 -12.82
CA LEU A 98 7.80 2.50 -12.15
C LEU A 98 9.08 2.44 -12.99
N MET A 99 9.39 1.26 -13.52
CA MET A 99 10.57 1.06 -14.36
C MET A 99 10.46 1.82 -15.69
N ALA A 100 9.27 1.84 -16.31
CA ALA A 100 9.04 2.56 -17.55
C ALA A 100 9.22 4.07 -17.36
N ILE A 101 8.67 4.63 -16.27
CA ILE A 101 8.81 6.06 -15.96
C ILE A 101 10.28 6.42 -15.75
N GLU A 102 11.04 5.58 -15.05
CA GLU A 102 12.48 5.81 -14.90
C GLU A 102 13.21 5.73 -16.25
N CYS A 103 12.85 4.79 -17.12
CA CYS A 103 13.46 4.64 -18.44
C CYS A 103 13.23 5.86 -19.35
N PHE A 104 12.06 6.51 -19.26
CA PHE A 104 11.72 7.64 -20.14
C PHE A 104 12.07 9.01 -19.55
N PHE A 105 12.09 9.16 -18.21
CA PHE A 105 12.21 10.46 -17.56
C PHE A 105 13.51 10.65 -16.75
N ALA A 106 14.29 9.59 -16.50
CA ALA A 106 15.57 9.75 -15.80
C ALA A 106 16.64 10.38 -16.70
N LYS A 107 17.32 11.40 -16.19
CA LYS A 107 18.49 12.01 -16.86
C LYS A 107 19.77 11.20 -16.66
N ASP A 108 19.87 10.48 -15.54
CA ASP A 108 21.02 9.67 -15.16
C ASP A 108 20.55 8.40 -14.43
N PHE A 109 21.08 7.23 -14.84
CA PHE A 109 20.71 5.93 -14.29
C PHE A 109 21.33 5.60 -12.92
N LYS A 110 22.24 6.46 -12.42
CA LYS A 110 23.05 6.18 -11.23
C LYS A 110 22.20 6.00 -9.96
N ASN A 111 21.10 6.75 -9.86
CA ASN A 111 20.19 6.70 -8.70
C ASN A 111 18.95 5.83 -8.95
N SER A 112 18.73 5.36 -10.18
CA SER A 112 17.51 4.64 -10.58
C SER A 112 17.32 3.32 -9.85
N ILE A 113 18.38 2.53 -9.66
CA ILE A 113 18.33 1.28 -8.90
C ILE A 113 17.98 1.54 -7.43
N THR A 114 18.48 2.64 -6.87
CA THR A 114 18.22 3.01 -5.47
C THR A 114 16.78 3.48 -5.29
N LYS A 115 16.23 4.21 -6.27
CA LYS A 115 14.82 4.63 -6.32
C LYS A 115 13.89 3.42 -6.33
N ILE A 116 14.11 2.48 -7.25
CA ILE A 116 13.29 1.28 -7.39
C ILE A 116 13.33 0.40 -6.14
N ALA A 117 14.50 0.27 -5.48
CA ALA A 117 14.61 -0.53 -4.28
C ALA A 117 13.95 0.08 -3.03
N MET A 118 13.65 1.39 -3.05
CA MET A 118 13.11 2.14 -1.91
C MET A 118 11.64 2.56 -2.11
N SER A 119 11.09 2.42 -3.31
CA SER A 119 9.67 2.58 -3.62
C SER A 119 8.89 1.30 -3.39
#